data_AF-A0A8H5UTG6-F1
#
_entry.id   AF-A0A8H5UTG6-F1
#
_cell.length_a   1.000
_cell.length_b   1.000
_cell.length_c   1.000
_cell.angle_alpha   90.00
_cell.angle_beta   90.00
_cell.angle_gamma   90.00
#
_symmetry.space_group_name_H-M   'P 1'
#
loop_
_entity.id
_entity.type
_entity.pdbx_description
1 polymer ?
#
loop_
_entity_poly.entity_id
_entity_poly.type
_entity_poly.pdbx_seq_one_letter_code
_entity_poly.pdbx_strand_id
1 'polypeptide(L)'
;MDSKDIINPINGTFLPHLLLPLSQLLALTLPPFKLRKHIFVPVIAGLLGATYTTHFANTAAGRALAGAHWTVALGTLEKLLFGVPEKDYWRNDKPRQEAMSMSFGFTKFRWALSLLATQRGIGWNFQVKGVPSMKAPESKWPFLAYQFQKWAKSYVLSDLLYTYFDTYHHYEGINMAFMDLRARTWSGSFLNAFCAGAKLYFPIQMHYCFASIVSVLLGICEPKASSPANCRWE
;
A
#
# COMPACT_ATOMS: atom_id res chain seq x y z
N MET A 1 -22.47 6.50 16.91
CA MET A 1 -22.18 5.50 15.87
C MET A 1 -23.52 5.13 15.29
N ASP A 2 -23.87 5.71 14.15
CA ASP A 2 -25.21 5.59 13.60
C ASP A 2 -25.46 4.18 13.06
N SER A 3 -26.67 3.66 13.27
CA SER A 3 -27.10 2.34 12.78
C SER A 3 -26.95 2.18 11.26
N LYS A 4 -26.76 3.27 10.52
CA LYS A 4 -26.62 3.31 9.05
C LYS A 4 -25.25 2.84 8.54
N ASP A 5 -24.23 2.79 9.39
CA ASP A 5 -22.86 2.40 8.98
C ASP A 5 -22.57 0.90 9.06
N ILE A 6 -23.51 0.11 9.59
CA ILE A 6 -23.35 -1.33 9.82
C ILE A 6 -23.79 -2.08 8.56
N ILE A 7 -22.82 -2.60 7.80
CA ILE A 7 -23.09 -3.30 6.53
C ILE A 7 -23.51 -4.76 6.76
N ASN A 8 -22.89 -5.43 7.72
CA ASN A 8 -23.08 -6.86 7.98
C ASN A 8 -22.51 -7.21 9.36
N PRO A 9 -23.05 -8.24 10.06
CA PRO A 9 -22.49 -8.71 11.32
C PRO A 9 -21.06 -9.22 11.13
N ILE A 10 -20.24 -9.05 12.16
CA ILE A 10 -18.89 -9.61 12.24
C ILE A 10 -19.03 -11.14 12.22
N ASN A 11 -18.38 -11.80 11.26
CA ASN A 11 -18.50 -13.24 11.04
C ASN A 11 -17.13 -13.94 11.07
N GLY A 12 -16.06 -13.25 11.47
CA GLY A 12 -14.72 -13.81 11.46
C GLY A 12 -13.74 -13.04 12.35
N THR A 13 -12.49 -13.50 12.33
CA THR A 13 -11.40 -12.94 13.14
C THR A 13 -10.53 -11.99 12.32
N PHE A 14 -9.77 -11.13 13.01
CA PHE A 14 -8.74 -10.29 12.39
C PHE A 14 -7.54 -11.11 11.87
N LEU A 15 -7.47 -12.40 12.20
CA LEU A 15 -6.28 -13.23 12.00
C LEU A 15 -5.83 -13.34 10.54
N PRO A 16 -6.70 -13.53 9.53
CA PRO A 16 -6.26 -13.56 8.13
C PRO A 16 -5.61 -12.25 7.68
N HIS A 17 -6.09 -11.11 8.17
CA HIS A 17 -5.55 -9.78 7.85
C HIS A 17 -4.17 -9.54 8.46
N LEU A 18 -3.88 -10.19 9.60
CA LEU A 18 -2.54 -10.16 10.22
C LEU A 18 -1.59 -11.18 9.58
N LEU A 19 -2.05 -12.41 9.35
CA LEU A 19 -1.22 -13.49 8.82
C LEU A 19 -0.84 -13.28 7.35
N LEU A 20 -1.70 -12.65 6.55
CA LEU A 20 -1.42 -12.38 5.14
C LEU A 20 -0.14 -11.56 4.92
N PRO A 21 0.05 -10.35 5.49
CA PRO A 21 1.30 -9.61 5.33
C PRO A 21 2.51 -10.33 5.95
N LEU A 22 2.33 -11.02 7.09
CA LEU A 22 3.40 -11.79 7.71
C LEU A 22 3.88 -12.94 6.83
N SER A 23 2.96 -13.67 6.20
CA SER A 23 3.30 -14.79 5.29
C SER A 23 4.06 -14.32 4.05
N GLN A 24 3.68 -13.16 3.48
CA GLN A 24 4.39 -12.54 2.36
C GLN A 24 5.81 -12.13 2.76
N LEU A 25 5.95 -11.48 3.91
CA LEU A 25 7.24 -11.03 4.43
C LEU A 25 8.14 -12.22 4.76
N LEU A 26 7.59 -13.27 5.37
CA LEU A 26 8.31 -14.51 5.65
C LEU A 26 8.75 -15.21 4.37
N ALA A 27 7.87 -15.31 3.36
CA ALA A 27 8.19 -15.92 2.07
C ALA A 27 9.39 -15.26 1.38
N LEU A 28 9.48 -13.93 1.47
CA LEU A 28 10.56 -13.14 0.87
C LEU A 28 11.81 -13.05 1.75
N THR A 29 11.68 -13.25 3.07
CA THR A 29 12.81 -13.21 4.00
C THR A 29 13.56 -14.54 4.05
N LEU A 30 12.86 -15.67 3.86
CA LEU A 30 13.49 -16.98 3.83
C LEU A 30 14.38 -17.14 2.58
N PRO A 31 15.53 -17.82 2.72
CA PRO A 31 16.41 -18.09 1.59
C PRO A 31 15.69 -18.88 0.50
N PRO A 32 16.15 -18.82 -0.77
CA PRO A 32 15.51 -19.55 -1.85
C PRO A 32 15.68 -21.07 -1.65
N PHE A 33 14.58 -21.81 -1.59
CA PHE A 33 14.55 -23.27 -1.58
C PHE A 33 13.46 -23.81 -2.50
N LYS A 34 13.63 -25.04 -3.01
CA LYS A 34 12.82 -25.61 -4.09
C LYS A 34 11.31 -25.63 -3.80
N LEU A 35 10.93 -25.90 -2.56
CA LEU A 35 9.53 -26.01 -2.14
C LEU A 35 8.88 -24.68 -1.74
N ARG A 36 9.62 -23.55 -1.76
CA ARG A 36 9.13 -22.27 -1.21
C ARG A 36 7.83 -21.82 -1.88
N LYS A 37 7.77 -21.87 -3.22
CA LYS A 37 6.55 -21.51 -3.96
C LYS A 37 5.39 -22.46 -3.64
N HIS A 38 5.66 -23.76 -3.50
CA HIS A 38 4.63 -24.76 -3.22
C HIS A 38 4.04 -24.63 -1.80
N ILE A 39 4.79 -24.04 -0.87
CA ILE A 39 4.31 -23.74 0.49
C ILE A 39 3.60 -22.39 0.52
N PHE A 40 4.28 -21.32 0.09
CA PHE A 40 3.80 -19.95 0.33
C PHE A 40 2.72 -19.49 -0.64
N VAL A 41 2.69 -19.97 -1.90
CA VAL A 41 1.62 -19.61 -2.84
C VAL A 41 0.24 -20.04 -2.34
N PRO A 42 -0.01 -21.32 -1.98
CA PRO A 42 -1.34 -21.71 -1.48
C PRO A 42 -1.67 -21.04 -0.15
N VAL A 43 -0.68 -20.81 0.73
CA VAL A 43 -0.90 -20.09 2.00
C VAL A 43 -1.34 -18.65 1.74
N ILE A 44 -0.63 -17.90 0.90
CA ILE A 44 -0.96 -16.50 0.58
C ILE A 44 -2.30 -16.42 -0.14
N ALA A 45 -2.56 -17.31 -1.12
CA ALA A 45 -3.82 -17.34 -1.84
C ALA A 45 -5.01 -17.70 -0.93
N GLY A 46 -4.83 -18.69 -0.04
CA GLY A 46 -5.83 -19.08 0.94
C GLY A 46 -6.12 -17.98 1.96
N LEU A 47 -5.08 -17.32 2.48
CA LEU A 47 -5.24 -16.17 3.38
C LEU A 47 -5.91 -14.99 2.69
N LEU A 48 -5.56 -14.71 1.43
CA LEU A 48 -6.24 -13.69 0.64
C LEU A 48 -7.73 -14.02 0.48
N GLY A 49 -8.08 -15.24 0.09
CA GLY A 49 -9.49 -15.68 0.03
C GLY A 49 -10.20 -15.58 1.39
N ALA A 50 -9.50 -15.94 2.48
CA ALA A 50 -10.02 -15.79 3.83
C ALA A 50 -10.32 -14.31 4.16
N THR A 51 -9.45 -13.36 3.81
CA THR A 51 -9.70 -11.93 4.06
C THR A 51 -10.96 -11.38 3.36
N TYR A 52 -11.42 -12.01 2.28
CA TYR A 52 -12.67 -11.63 1.61
C TYR A 52 -13.92 -12.29 2.20
N THR A 53 -13.76 -13.44 2.86
CA THR A 53 -14.87 -14.21 3.44
C THR A 53 -15.06 -13.94 4.94
N THR A 54 -13.99 -13.56 5.64
CA THR A 54 -14.02 -13.15 7.05
C THR A 54 -14.12 -11.63 7.16
N HIS A 55 -15.14 -11.16 7.88
CA HIS A 55 -15.33 -9.76 8.16
C HIS A 55 -15.11 -9.50 9.65
N PHE A 56 -13.99 -8.86 9.97
CA PHE A 56 -13.72 -8.37 11.34
C PHE A 56 -14.30 -6.97 11.60
N ALA A 57 -14.61 -6.23 10.54
CA ALA A 57 -15.19 -4.90 10.60
C ALA A 57 -16.61 -4.89 10.01
N ASN A 58 -17.51 -4.22 10.72
CA ASN A 58 -18.90 -4.01 10.29
C ASN A 58 -19.10 -2.68 9.54
N THR A 59 -18.08 -1.81 9.48
CA THR A 59 -18.13 -0.52 8.77
C THR A 59 -17.55 -0.61 7.35
N ALA A 60 -18.06 0.23 6.45
CA ALA A 60 -17.54 0.37 5.08
C ALA A 60 -16.03 0.66 5.05
N ALA A 61 -15.61 1.64 5.86
CA ALA A 61 -14.21 2.06 5.96
C ALA A 61 -13.31 0.93 6.48
N GLY A 62 -13.75 0.20 7.52
CA GLY A 62 -13.00 -0.93 8.05
C GLY A 62 -12.85 -2.06 7.04
N ARG A 63 -13.89 -2.34 6.24
CA ARG A 63 -13.83 -3.34 5.16
C ARG A 63 -12.95 -2.90 3.99
N ALA A 64 -12.99 -1.63 3.61
CA ALA A 64 -12.13 -1.09 2.54
C ALA A 64 -10.64 -1.22 2.92
N LEU A 65 -10.30 -0.87 4.17
CA LEU A 65 -8.94 -1.03 4.70
C LEU A 65 -8.55 -2.52 4.73
N ALA A 66 -9.45 -3.38 5.20
CA ALA A 66 -9.27 -4.82 5.25
C ALA A 66 -9.04 -5.44 3.85
N GLY A 67 -9.69 -4.90 2.82
CA GLY A 67 -9.59 -5.36 1.44
C GLY A 67 -8.33 -4.90 0.72
N ALA A 68 -7.67 -3.81 1.15
CA ALA A 68 -6.55 -3.19 0.42
C ALA A 68 -5.30 -4.08 0.23
N HIS A 69 -5.19 -5.17 0.99
CA HIS A 69 -4.08 -6.12 0.96
C HIS A 69 -3.87 -6.80 -0.40
N TRP A 70 -4.90 -6.87 -1.25
CA TRP A 70 -4.86 -7.60 -2.52
C TRP A 70 -3.73 -7.16 -3.45
N THR A 71 -3.43 -5.86 -3.50
CA THR A 71 -2.37 -5.32 -4.37
C THR A 71 -0.98 -5.85 -4.01
N VAL A 72 -0.68 -5.94 -2.72
CA VAL A 72 0.59 -6.48 -2.21
C VAL A 72 0.63 -8.00 -2.35
N ALA A 73 -0.49 -8.67 -2.05
CA ALA A 73 -0.61 -10.13 -2.14
C ALA A 73 -0.40 -10.63 -3.58
N LEU A 74 -1.08 -10.04 -4.56
CA LEU A 74 -0.91 -10.39 -5.97
C LEU A 74 0.52 -10.10 -6.44
N GLY A 75 1.09 -8.97 -6.03
CA GLY A 75 2.47 -8.62 -6.33
C GLY A 75 3.48 -9.61 -5.73
N THR A 76 3.19 -10.23 -4.60
CA THR A 76 4.04 -11.28 -4.00
C THR A 76 3.84 -12.62 -4.71
N LEU A 77 2.59 -12.98 -5.04
CA LEU A 77 2.27 -14.20 -5.76
C LEU A 77 2.94 -14.24 -7.14
N GLU A 78 2.90 -13.14 -7.88
CA GLU A 78 3.61 -12.98 -9.17
C GLU A 78 5.10 -13.33 -9.04
N LYS A 79 5.77 -12.75 -8.03
CA LYS A 79 7.21 -12.96 -7.78
C LYS A 79 7.53 -14.40 -7.43
N LEU A 80 6.68 -15.06 -6.64
CA LEU A 80 6.88 -16.44 -6.21
C LEU A 80 6.51 -17.47 -7.31
N LEU A 81 5.54 -17.16 -8.15
CA LEU A 81 5.06 -18.04 -9.21
C LEU A 81 5.99 -18.05 -10.43
N PHE A 82 6.45 -16.86 -10.84
CA PHE A 82 7.13 -16.68 -12.13
C PHE A 82 8.64 -16.48 -12.02
N GLY A 83 9.21 -16.47 -10.82
CA GLY A 83 10.63 -16.19 -10.64
C GLY A 83 11.23 -16.63 -9.31
N VAL A 84 12.47 -16.19 -9.12
CA VAL A 84 13.17 -16.25 -7.84
C VAL A 84 13.37 -14.80 -7.40
N PRO A 85 12.58 -14.29 -6.44
CA PRO A 85 12.62 -12.90 -6.02
C PRO A 85 14.03 -12.33 -5.83
N GLU A 86 14.94 -13.12 -5.26
CA GLU A 86 16.33 -12.75 -5.01
C GLU A 86 17.18 -12.53 -6.24
N LYS A 87 16.88 -13.28 -7.30
CA LYS A 87 17.59 -13.27 -8.57
C LYS A 87 17.04 -12.18 -9.48
N ASP A 88 15.73 -11.95 -9.39
CA ASP A 88 15.01 -11.16 -10.38
C ASP A 88 14.80 -9.70 -9.94
N TYR A 89 14.87 -9.40 -8.64
CA TYR A 89 14.69 -8.05 -8.12
C TYR A 89 15.90 -7.57 -7.30
N TRP A 90 16.44 -6.41 -7.68
CA TRP A 90 17.53 -5.75 -6.97
C TRP A 90 17.36 -4.23 -7.01
N ARG A 91 17.90 -3.55 -6.00
CA ARG A 91 17.95 -2.09 -5.97
C ARG A 91 19.01 -1.56 -6.94
N ASN A 92 18.73 -0.44 -7.60
CA ASN A 92 19.59 0.12 -8.64
C ASN A 92 20.92 0.66 -8.10
N ASP A 93 21.00 0.98 -6.82
CA ASP A 93 22.22 1.44 -6.12
C ASP A 93 23.07 0.27 -5.58
N LYS A 94 22.65 -0.97 -5.81
CA LYS A 94 23.28 -2.18 -5.27
C LYS A 94 23.68 -3.15 -6.37
N PRO A 95 24.61 -4.09 -6.10
CA PRO A 95 24.98 -5.12 -7.07
C PRO A 95 23.77 -5.91 -7.55
N ARG A 96 23.82 -6.35 -8.81
CA ARG A 96 22.80 -7.25 -9.38
C ARG A 96 22.65 -8.49 -8.49
N GLN A 97 21.40 -8.89 -8.23
CA GLN A 97 21.10 -10.07 -7.39
C GLN A 97 21.62 -9.96 -5.95
N GLU A 98 21.66 -8.75 -5.38
CA GLU A 98 22.15 -8.53 -4.01
C GLU A 98 21.55 -9.48 -2.96
N ALA A 99 20.31 -9.91 -3.15
CA ALA A 99 19.58 -10.69 -2.16
C ALA A 99 19.86 -12.20 -2.24
N MET A 100 20.63 -12.66 -3.24
CA MET A 100 21.09 -14.04 -3.36
C MET A 100 22.18 -14.38 -2.34
N SER A 101 23.01 -13.41 -1.97
CA SER A 101 24.07 -13.59 -0.96
C SER A 101 23.59 -13.33 0.47
N MET A 102 22.38 -12.80 0.64
CA MET A 102 21.81 -12.52 1.95
C MET A 102 21.27 -13.79 2.61
N SER A 103 21.76 -14.10 3.81
CA SER A 103 21.18 -15.13 4.67
C SER A 103 19.87 -14.65 5.31
N PHE A 104 19.10 -15.58 5.88
CA PHE A 104 17.99 -15.21 6.74
C PHE A 104 18.49 -14.31 7.88
N GLY A 105 17.84 -13.18 8.10
CA GLY A 105 18.25 -12.18 9.08
C GLY A 105 17.67 -10.81 8.80
N PHE A 106 18.10 -9.82 9.59
CA PHE A 106 17.55 -8.48 9.55
C PHE A 106 17.80 -7.75 8.23
N THR A 107 18.96 -7.95 7.62
CA THR A 107 19.29 -7.39 6.29
C THR A 107 18.31 -7.87 5.22
N LYS A 108 18.04 -9.18 5.21
CA LYS A 108 17.13 -9.82 4.28
C LYS A 108 15.68 -9.42 4.53
N PHE A 109 15.30 -9.30 5.80
CA PHE A 109 14.00 -8.78 6.22
C PHE A 109 13.77 -7.35 5.71
N ARG A 110 14.78 -6.47 5.84
CA ARG A 110 14.71 -5.08 5.34
C ARG A 110 14.60 -5.03 3.82
N TRP A 111 15.33 -5.89 3.12
CA TRP A 111 15.20 -6.04 1.67
C TRP A 111 13.78 -6.48 1.28
N ALA A 112 13.23 -7.50 1.95
CA ALA A 112 11.87 -8.00 1.70
C ALA A 112 10.80 -6.93 1.99
N LEU A 113 10.94 -6.21 3.11
CA LEU A 113 10.03 -5.13 3.48
C LEU A 113 10.08 -3.97 2.46
N SER A 114 11.28 -3.59 2.01
CA SER A 114 11.46 -2.58 0.96
C SER A 114 10.83 -3.03 -0.37
N LEU A 115 10.99 -4.31 -0.74
CA LEU A 115 10.38 -4.85 -1.96
C LEU A 115 8.84 -4.81 -1.89
N LEU A 116 8.24 -5.19 -0.76
CA LEU A 116 6.79 -5.14 -0.54
C LEU A 116 6.25 -3.71 -0.51
N ALA A 117 7.00 -2.77 0.06
CA ALA A 117 6.63 -1.37 0.12
C ALA A 117 6.75 -0.65 -1.25
N THR A 118 7.44 -1.25 -2.23
CA THR A 118 7.68 -0.63 -3.56
C THR A 118 6.80 -1.22 -4.67
N GLN A 119 5.53 -0.87 -4.70
CA GLN A 119 4.64 -1.34 -5.78
C GLN A 119 5.04 -0.82 -7.18
N ARG A 120 5.60 0.39 -7.27
CA ARG A 120 6.00 1.03 -8.56
C ARG A 120 7.45 0.76 -8.98
N GLY A 121 8.17 -0.06 -8.21
CA GLY A 121 9.59 -0.35 -8.43
C GLY A 121 10.53 0.86 -8.39
N ILE A 122 10.15 1.99 -7.78
CA ILE A 122 11.03 3.19 -7.73
C ILE A 122 12.33 2.82 -7.00
N GLY A 123 13.48 3.01 -7.65
CA GLY A 123 14.79 2.62 -7.09
C GLY A 123 15.16 1.15 -7.31
N TRP A 124 14.32 0.38 -7.98
CA TRP A 124 14.54 -1.02 -8.31
C TRP A 124 14.67 -1.24 -9.81
N ASN A 125 15.20 -2.39 -10.19
CA ASN A 125 15.39 -2.78 -11.59
C ASN A 125 14.08 -2.89 -12.41
N PHE A 126 12.93 -3.04 -11.74
CA PHE A 126 11.60 -3.14 -12.34
C PHE A 126 10.80 -1.83 -12.28
N GLN A 127 11.47 -0.69 -12.11
CA GLN A 127 10.81 0.62 -12.07
C GLN A 127 9.95 0.85 -13.32
N VAL A 128 8.70 1.27 -13.12
CA VAL A 128 7.78 1.60 -14.22
C VAL A 128 8.32 2.79 -15.02
N LYS A 129 8.30 2.68 -16.36
CA LYS A 129 8.71 3.76 -17.27
C LYS A 129 7.82 4.99 -17.09
N GLY A 130 8.40 6.18 -17.13
CA GLY A 130 7.67 7.45 -17.04
C GLY A 130 7.46 7.99 -15.62
N VAL A 131 8.01 7.35 -14.59
CA VAL A 131 8.08 7.96 -13.25
C VAL A 131 9.20 9.02 -13.25
N PRO A 132 8.88 10.31 -13.01
CA PRO A 132 9.90 11.35 -12.98
C PRO A 132 10.90 11.08 -11.85
N SER A 133 12.19 11.27 -12.12
CA SER A 133 13.24 11.24 -11.11
C SER A 133 13.09 12.46 -10.20
N MET A 134 12.31 12.30 -9.14
CA MET A 134 12.19 13.35 -8.12
C MET A 134 13.44 13.31 -7.24
N LYS A 135 14.28 14.34 -7.36
CA LYS A 135 15.35 14.62 -6.40
C LYS A 135 14.70 15.17 -5.13
N ALA A 136 14.59 14.34 -4.10
CA ALA A 136 14.20 14.81 -2.78
C ALA A 136 15.30 15.73 -2.22
N PRO A 137 14.97 16.72 -1.36
CA PRO A 137 15.97 17.54 -0.70
C PRO A 137 16.99 16.66 0.04
N GLU A 138 18.28 16.96 -0.11
CA GLU A 138 19.34 16.14 0.48
C GLU A 138 19.43 16.26 2.00
N SER A 139 18.89 17.35 2.56
CA SER A 139 18.92 17.64 4.00
C SER A 139 17.61 17.28 4.70
N LYS A 140 17.73 16.81 5.95
CA LYS A 140 16.63 16.28 6.76
C LYS A 140 15.48 17.27 6.92
N TRP A 141 15.76 18.52 7.31
CA TRP A 141 14.72 19.49 7.63
C TRP A 141 13.95 19.99 6.39
N PRO A 142 14.60 20.36 5.27
CA PRO A 142 13.88 20.68 4.03
C PRO A 142 13.06 19.51 3.49
N PHE A 143 13.55 18.28 3.63
CA PHE A 143 12.76 17.10 3.28
C PHE A 143 11.50 16.97 4.15
N LEU A 144 11.65 17.10 5.47
CA LEU A 144 10.52 17.03 6.40
C LEU A 144 9.50 18.13 6.13
N ALA A 145 9.94 19.37 5.89
CA ALA A 145 9.06 20.48 5.53
C ALA A 145 8.30 20.21 4.21
N TYR A 146 9.01 19.70 3.19
CA TYR A 146 8.40 19.33 1.92
C TYR A 146 7.34 18.22 2.07
N GLN A 147 7.66 17.17 2.83
CA GLN A 147 6.71 16.07 3.06
C GLN A 147 5.55 16.48 3.95
N PHE A 148 5.77 17.34 4.94
CA PHE A 148 4.71 17.91 5.75
C PHE A 148 3.77 18.78 4.91
N GLN A 149 4.31 19.62 4.02
CA GLN A 149 3.48 20.41 3.10
C GLN A 149 2.64 19.51 2.18
N LYS A 150 3.22 18.43 1.65
CA LYS A 150 2.48 17.44 0.85
C LYS A 150 1.40 16.73 1.67
N TRP A 151 1.72 16.35 2.90
CA TRP A 151 0.78 15.72 3.82
C TRP A 151 -0.39 16.66 4.12
N ALA A 152 -0.12 17.92 4.50
CA ALA A 152 -1.15 18.92 4.79
C ALA A 152 -2.04 19.22 3.58
N LYS A 153 -1.46 19.37 2.37
CA LYS A 153 -2.24 19.52 1.13
C LYS A 153 -3.14 18.31 0.87
N SER A 154 -2.61 17.10 1.05
CA SER A 154 -3.37 15.87 0.85
C SER A 154 -4.49 15.71 1.89
N TYR A 155 -4.24 16.13 3.13
CA TYR A 155 -5.25 16.15 4.20
C TYR A 155 -6.40 17.11 3.85
N VAL A 156 -6.10 18.37 3.50
CA VAL A 156 -7.14 19.36 3.14
C VAL A 156 -7.92 18.91 1.91
N LEU A 157 -7.26 18.40 0.88
CA LEU A 157 -7.95 17.90 -0.32
C LEU A 157 -8.83 16.68 0.00
N SER A 158 -8.34 15.77 0.85
CA SER A 158 -9.13 14.64 1.33
C SER A 158 -10.37 15.12 2.07
N ASP A 159 -10.23 16.02 3.04
CA ASP A 159 -11.32 16.57 3.84
C ASP A 159 -12.39 17.26 2.97
N LEU A 160 -11.96 18.08 2.01
CA LEU A 160 -12.85 18.71 1.02
C LEU A 160 -13.60 17.69 0.18
N LEU A 161 -12.94 16.61 -0.25
CA LEU A 161 -13.58 15.54 -1.02
C LEU A 161 -14.58 14.76 -0.18
N TYR A 162 -14.25 14.42 1.08
CA TYR A 162 -15.20 13.79 1.99
C TYR A 162 -16.42 14.68 2.23
N THR A 163 -16.22 15.96 2.50
CA THR A 163 -17.30 16.95 2.67
C THR A 163 -18.16 17.08 1.40
N TYR A 164 -17.54 17.09 0.22
CA TYR A 164 -18.27 17.13 -1.06
C TYR A 164 -19.18 15.91 -1.22
N PHE A 165 -18.68 14.71 -0.98
CA PHE A 165 -19.51 13.51 -1.06
C PHE A 165 -20.58 13.45 0.03
N ASP A 166 -20.26 13.90 1.24
CA ASP A 166 -21.23 13.93 2.33
C ASP A 166 -22.39 14.90 2.02
N THR A 167 -22.09 16.07 1.47
CA THR A 167 -23.07 17.12 1.17
C THR A 167 -23.93 16.81 -0.06
N TYR A 168 -23.33 16.27 -1.14
CA TYR A 168 -24.00 16.15 -2.45
C TYR A 168 -24.43 14.73 -2.82
N HIS A 169 -23.94 13.71 -2.10
CA HIS A 169 -24.23 12.30 -2.37
C HIS A 169 -24.93 11.57 -1.22
N HIS A 170 -25.40 12.31 -0.21
CA HIS A 170 -26.35 11.79 0.79
C HIS A 170 -27.76 11.67 0.18
N TYR A 171 -27.97 10.67 -0.68
CA TYR A 171 -29.32 10.18 -0.92
C TYR A 171 -29.65 9.15 0.16
N GLU A 172 -30.71 9.39 0.93
CA GLU A 172 -31.24 8.42 1.89
C GLU A 172 -31.43 7.06 1.20
N GLY A 173 -30.62 6.07 1.62
CA GLY A 173 -30.69 4.69 1.11
C GLY A 173 -29.59 4.28 0.13
N ILE A 174 -28.76 5.19 -0.39
CA ILE A 174 -27.61 4.83 -1.23
C ILE A 174 -26.38 4.68 -0.33
N ASN A 175 -26.04 3.44 -0.04
CA ASN A 175 -24.89 3.07 0.79
C ASN A 175 -23.59 3.54 0.11
N MET A 176 -22.65 4.15 0.86
CA MET A 176 -21.33 4.58 0.34
C MET A 176 -20.51 3.44 -0.32
N ALA A 177 -20.94 2.19 -0.13
CA ALA A 177 -20.46 1.03 -0.86
C ALA A 177 -20.72 1.11 -2.38
N PHE A 178 -21.74 1.86 -2.81
CA PHE A 178 -22.07 2.15 -4.19
C PHE A 178 -21.74 3.63 -4.44
N MET A 179 -20.48 3.95 -4.72
CA MET A 179 -20.15 5.27 -5.28
C MET A 179 -20.97 5.44 -6.56
N ASP A 180 -22.13 6.10 -6.49
CA ASP A 180 -22.91 6.37 -7.68
C ASP A 180 -22.19 7.48 -8.44
N LEU A 181 -21.43 7.05 -9.44
CA LEU A 181 -20.69 7.97 -10.30
C LEU A 181 -21.62 8.66 -11.30
N ARG A 182 -22.89 8.24 -11.40
CA ARG A 182 -23.82 8.78 -12.39
C ARG A 182 -24.48 10.04 -11.84
N ALA A 183 -24.52 11.08 -12.67
CA ALA A 183 -25.30 12.26 -12.46
C ALA A 183 -26.24 12.47 -13.66
N ARG A 184 -27.21 13.38 -13.51
CA ARG A 184 -28.14 13.74 -14.59
C ARG A 184 -27.42 14.30 -15.83
N THR A 185 -26.22 14.86 -15.65
CA THR A 185 -25.38 15.38 -16.72
C THR A 185 -24.08 14.57 -16.83
N TRP A 186 -23.54 14.51 -18.05
CA TRP A 186 -22.24 13.89 -18.30
C TRP A 186 -21.11 14.59 -17.54
N SER A 187 -21.13 15.92 -17.48
CA SER A 187 -20.15 16.71 -16.72
C SER A 187 -20.18 16.44 -15.22
N GLY A 188 -21.38 16.29 -14.63
CA GLY A 188 -21.52 15.89 -13.24
C GLY A 188 -21.01 14.47 -12.99
N SER A 189 -21.26 13.54 -13.92
CA SER A 189 -20.74 12.17 -13.81
C SER A 189 -19.22 12.12 -13.91
N PHE A 190 -18.64 12.92 -14.81
CA PHE A 190 -17.19 13.06 -14.93
C PHE A 190 -16.57 13.64 -13.65
N LEU A 191 -17.17 14.70 -13.09
CA LEU A 191 -16.71 15.30 -11.84
C LEU A 191 -16.79 14.30 -10.69
N ASN A 192 -17.89 13.55 -10.57
CA ASN A 192 -18.04 12.51 -9.54
C ASN A 192 -16.97 11.42 -9.69
N ALA A 193 -16.72 10.95 -10.91
CA ALA A 193 -15.66 9.97 -11.18
C ALA A 193 -14.27 10.50 -10.82
N PHE A 194 -13.97 11.75 -11.20
CA PHE A 194 -12.72 12.41 -10.85
C PHE A 194 -12.56 12.56 -9.32
N CYS A 195 -13.57 13.07 -8.64
CA CYS A 195 -13.59 13.23 -7.19
C CYS A 195 -13.50 11.90 -6.46
N ALA A 196 -14.12 10.83 -6.96
CA ALA A 196 -14.03 9.49 -6.40
C ALA A 196 -12.59 8.94 -6.49
N GLY A 197 -11.95 9.09 -7.66
CA GLY A 197 -10.54 8.73 -7.84
C GLY A 197 -9.61 9.55 -6.93
N ALA A 198 -9.85 10.86 -6.84
CA ALA A 198 -9.10 11.75 -5.96
C ALA A 198 -9.28 11.38 -4.47
N LYS A 199 -10.50 10.99 -4.07
CA LYS A 199 -10.84 10.55 -2.72
C LYS A 199 -10.11 9.26 -2.33
N LEU A 200 -9.76 8.40 -3.30
CA LEU A 200 -8.89 7.25 -3.06
C LEU A 200 -7.40 7.66 -3.01
N TYR A 201 -6.98 8.53 -3.94
CA TYR A 201 -5.57 8.90 -4.11
C TYR A 201 -5.00 9.70 -2.94
N PHE A 202 -5.67 10.78 -2.50
CA PHE A 202 -5.11 11.70 -1.51
C PHE A 202 -4.92 11.06 -0.12
N PRO A 203 -5.85 10.24 0.41
CA PRO A 203 -5.59 9.49 1.63
C PRO A 203 -4.38 8.57 1.50
N ILE A 204 -4.25 7.83 0.39
CA ILE A 204 -3.09 6.95 0.18
C ILE A 204 -1.80 7.76 0.18
N GLN A 205 -1.77 8.88 -0.55
CA GLN A 205 -0.63 9.80 -0.58
C GLN A 205 -0.30 10.37 0.81
N MET A 206 -1.32 10.71 1.60
CA MET A 206 -1.19 11.18 2.97
C MET A 206 -0.52 10.12 3.86
N HIS A 207 -0.95 8.86 3.81
CA HIS A 207 -0.33 7.77 4.59
C HIS A 207 1.14 7.56 4.21
N TYR A 208 1.47 7.62 2.92
CA TYR A 208 2.87 7.52 2.46
C TYR A 208 3.73 8.69 2.93
N CYS A 209 3.22 9.92 2.86
CA CYS A 209 3.92 11.10 3.38
C CYS A 209 4.12 11.00 4.90
N PHE A 210 3.10 10.58 5.64
CA PHE A 210 3.20 10.40 7.09
C PHE A 210 4.24 9.33 7.46
N ALA A 211 4.19 8.16 6.83
CA ALA A 211 5.17 7.09 7.04
C ALA A 211 6.60 7.57 6.74
N SER A 212 6.78 8.36 5.67
CA SER A 212 8.05 8.96 5.29
C SER A 212 8.56 9.96 6.34
N ILE A 213 7.69 10.82 6.88
CA ILE A 213 8.02 11.78 7.95
C ILE A 213 8.48 11.03 9.21
N VAL A 214 7.68 10.06 9.67
CA VAL A 214 7.99 9.26 10.87
C VAL A 214 9.32 8.52 10.70
N SER A 215 9.54 7.91 9.53
CA SER A 215 10.76 7.15 9.29
C SER A 215 12.02 8.05 9.26
N VAL A 216 11.95 9.24 8.67
CA VAL A 216 13.09 10.17 8.67
C VAL A 216 13.31 10.80 10.05
N LEU A 217 12.24 11.06 10.81
CA LEU A 217 12.35 11.56 12.19
C LEU A 217 13.07 10.55 13.09
N LEU A 218 12.68 9.27 13.00
CA LEU A 218 13.27 8.17 13.77
C LEU A 218 14.69 7.77 13.30
N GLY A 219 15.23 8.40 12.25
CA GLY A 219 16.55 8.05 11.70
C GLY A 219 16.59 6.69 11.00
N ILE A 220 15.41 6.14 10.71
CA ILE A 220 15.20 4.87 10.02
C ILE A 220 15.53 5.02 8.52
N CYS A 221 15.33 6.21 7.95
CA CYS A 221 15.50 6.50 6.53
C CYS A 221 16.29 7.78 6.26
N GLU A 222 17.11 7.78 5.22
CA GLU A 222 17.68 9.01 4.66
C GLU A 222 16.64 9.84 3.90
N PRO A 223 16.73 11.19 3.93
CA PRO A 223 15.81 12.11 3.25
C PRO A 223 15.84 12.01 1.71
N LYS A 224 16.83 11.33 1.12
CA LYS A 224 16.90 11.08 -0.33
C LYS A 224 15.82 10.11 -0.81
N ALA A 225 15.24 9.34 0.09
CA ALA A 225 14.25 8.32 -0.19
C ALA A 225 12.83 8.92 -0.33
N SER A 226 12.40 9.24 -1.55
CA SER A 226 11.03 9.71 -1.84
C SER A 226 9.92 8.66 -1.58
N SER A 227 10.29 7.44 -1.17
CA SER A 227 9.43 6.35 -0.75
C SER A 227 10.03 5.70 0.51
N PRO A 228 9.22 5.24 1.49
CA PRO A 228 9.70 4.44 2.64
C PRO A 228 10.52 3.19 2.25
N ALA A 229 10.47 2.79 0.98
CA ALA A 229 11.26 1.69 0.48
C ALA A 229 12.67 2.06 -0.01
N ASN A 230 12.94 3.33 -0.30
CA ASN A 230 14.24 3.82 -0.74
C ASN A 230 15.17 4.19 0.43
N CYS A 231 14.77 3.86 1.65
CA CYS A 231 15.54 4.14 2.84
C CYS A 231 16.90 3.46 2.74
N ARG A 232 17.96 4.27 2.80
CA ARG A 232 19.29 3.77 3.10
C ARG A 232 19.26 3.31 4.54
N TRP A 233 19.31 2.00 4.62
CA TRP A 233 19.26 1.20 5.79
C TRP A 233 20.70 0.86 6.14
N GLU A 234 21.45 1.81 6.71
CA GLU A 234 22.77 1.54 7.30
C GLU A 234 22.66 0.46 8.39
#